data_AF-A0A8T5ULM2-F1
#
_entry.id   AF-A0A8T5ULM2-F1
#
_cell.length_a   1.000
_cell.length_b   1.000
_cell.length_c   1.000
_cell.angle_alpha   90.00
_cell.angle_beta   90.00
_cell.angle_gamma   90.00
#
_symmetry.space_group_name_H-M   'P 1'
#
loop_
_entity.id
_entity.type
_entity.pdbx_description
1 polymer ?
#
loop_
_entity_poly.entity_id
_entity_poly.type
_entity_poly.pdbx_seq_one_letter_code
_entity_poly.pdbx_strand_id
1 'polypeptide(L)' 'MVVKPWKLEKSAKCNYCGDATIHEIEVDEYDLKICCRECGFKRYYTFNMVEIPKKYL' A
#
# COMPACT_ATOMS: atom_id res chain seq x y z
N MET A 1 -6.10 11.99 16.57
CA MET A 1 -6.94 10.81 16.26
C MET A 1 -6.01 9.77 15.68
N VAL A 2 -5.99 8.53 16.19
CA VAL A 2 -5.13 7.48 15.62
C VAL A 2 -5.85 6.92 14.39
N VAL A 3 -5.31 7.19 13.20
CA VAL A 3 -5.82 6.57 11.98
C VAL A 3 -5.52 5.09 12.07
N LYS A 4 -6.55 4.25 11.97
CA LYS A 4 -6.38 2.80 12.01
C LYS A 4 -6.06 2.32 10.60
N PRO A 5 -4.86 1.78 10.33
CA PRO A 5 -4.53 1.30 9.00
C PRO A 5 -5.37 0.07 8.66
N TRP A 6 -5.78 -0.01 7.39
CA TRP A 6 -6.33 -1.23 6.82
C TRP A 6 -5.20 -2.22 6.58
N LYS A 7 -5.48 -3.49 6.89
CA LYS A 7 -4.57 -4.61 6.65
C LYS A 7 -5.15 -5.49 5.56
N LEU A 8 -4.39 -5.71 4.50
CA LEU A 8 -4.79 -6.45 3.31
C LEU A 8 -3.70 -7.45 2.95
N GLU A 9 -4.09 -8.49 2.21
CA GLU A 9 -3.18 -9.48 1.65
C GLU A 9 -3.43 -9.62 0.16
N LYS A 10 -2.35 -9.73 -0.62
CA LYS A 10 -2.44 -9.92 -2.07
C LYS A 10 -1.37 -10.87 -2.57
N SER A 11 -1.78 -11.86 -3.37
CA SER A 11 -0.83 -12.67 -4.15
C SER A 11 -0.34 -11.90 -5.37
N ALA A 12 0.98 -11.73 -5.50
CA ALA A 12 1.63 -11.07 -6.64
C ALA A 12 3.08 -11.51 -6.77
N LYS A 13 3.66 -11.30 -7.96
CA LYS A 13 5.10 -11.46 -8.19
C LYS A 13 5.89 -10.43 -7.38
N CYS A 14 6.81 -10.88 -6.53
CA CYS A 14 7.72 -10.00 -5.81
C CYS A 14 8.73 -9.39 -6.79
N ASN A 15 9.01 -8.11 -6.63
CA ASN A 15 9.91 -7.39 -7.52
C ASN A 15 11.39 -7.56 -7.17
N TYR A 16 11.66 -8.17 -6.01
CA TYR A 16 13.00 -8.49 -5.56
C TYR A 16 13.32 -9.97 -5.75
N CYS A 17 12.61 -10.89 -5.09
CA CYS A 17 12.89 -12.33 -5.22
C CYS A 17 12.31 -12.94 -6.51
N GLY A 18 11.36 -12.29 -7.16
CA GLY A 18 10.75 -12.80 -8.40
C GLY A 18 9.67 -13.86 -8.20
N ASP A 19 9.47 -14.35 -6.97
CA ASP A 19 8.47 -15.38 -6.67
C ASP A 19 7.05 -14.79 -6.61
N ALA A 20 6.06 -15.59 -7.00
CA ALA A 20 4.66 -15.28 -6.74
C ALA A 20 4.36 -15.63 -5.27
N THR A 21 4.07 -14.62 -4.45
CA THR A 21 3.81 -14.80 -3.03
C THR A 21 2.80 -13.79 -2.49
N ILE A 22 2.29 -14.07 -1.28
CA ILE A 22 1.48 -13.15 -0.51
C ILE A 22 2.33 -11.97 -0.07
N HIS A 23 1.84 -10.78 -0.39
CA HIS A 23 2.31 -9.53 0.15
C HIS A 23 1.33 -9.04 1.20
N GLU A 24 1.85 -8.69 2.38
CA GLU A 24 1.13 -7.96 3.40
C GLU A 24 1.09 -6.48 3.02
N ILE A 25 -0.08 -5.88 3.13
CA ILE A 25 -0.30 -4.49 2.76
C ILE A 25 -0.92 -3.78 3.96
N GLU A 26 -0.26 -2.73 4.42
CA GLU A 26 -0.79 -1.78 5.39
C GLU A 26 -1.04 -0.46 4.66
N VAL A 27 -2.24 0.09 4.77
CA VAL A 27 -2.61 1.33 4.08
C VAL A 27 -3.47 2.19 4.98
N ASP A 28 -3.24 3.49 4.97
CA ASP A 28 -4.10 4.50 5.57
C ASP A 28 -4.33 5.68 4.60
N GLU A 29 -4.81 6.81 5.11
CA GLU A 29 -5.10 7.98 4.29
C GLU A 29 -3.83 8.73 3.81
N TYR A 30 -2.66 8.42 4.37
CA TYR A 30 -1.40 9.11 4.09
C TYR A 30 -0.39 8.24 3.34
N ASP A 31 -0.32 6.95 3.68
CA ASP A 31 0.67 6.06 3.09
C ASP A 31 0.18 4.62 2.85
N LEU A 32 1.00 3.91 2.07
CA LEU A 32 0.84 2.52 1.72
C LEU A 32 2.19 1.83 1.85
N LYS A 33 2.21 0.75 2.63
CA LYS A 33 3.37 -0.13 2.82
C LYS A 33 3.03 -1.53 2.35
N ILE A 34 3.88 -2.09 1.51
CA ILE A 34 3.75 -3.45 0.98
C ILE A 34 4.98 -4.24 1.40
N CYS A 35 4.80 -5.38 2.04
CA CYS A 35 5.87 -6.28 2.46
C CYS A 35 5.68 -7.67 1.84
N CYS A 36 6.71 -8.16 1.14
CA CYS A 36 6.75 -9.55 0.69
C CYS A 36 6.94 -10.49 1.89
N ARG A 37 6.11 -11.52 2.04
CA ARG A 37 6.24 -12.49 3.14
C ARG A 37 7.46 -13.41 3.01
N GLU A 38 7.91 -13.70 1.79
CA GLU A 38 9.04 -14.61 1.57
C GLU A 38 10.39 -13.93 1.84
N CYS A 39 10.68 -12.85 1.12
CA CYS A 39 12.01 -12.22 1.18
C CYS A 39 12.06 -10.95 2.03
N GLY A 40 10.94 -10.52 2.61
CA GLY A 40 10.88 -9.33 3.44
C GLY A 40 11.07 -8.00 2.68
N PHE A 41 11.10 -8.02 1.34
CA PHE A 41 11.20 -6.81 0.53
C PHE A 41 10.02 -5.87 0.79
N LYS A 42 10.32 -4.58 1.00
CA LYS A 42 9.33 -3.55 1.36
C LYS A 42 9.26 -2.46 0.32
N ARG A 43 8.04 -2.03 0.00
CA ARG A 43 7.75 -0.82 -0.78
C ARG A 43 6.90 0.13 0.04
N TYR A 44 7.21 1.40 -0.08
CA TYR A 44 6.51 2.49 0.60
C TYR A 44 6.05 3.49 -0.45
N TYR A 45 4.80 3.91 -0.36
CA TYR A 45 4.20 4.95 -1.17
C TYR A 45 3.57 5.97 -0.24
N THR A 46 3.80 7.25 -0.50
CA THR A 46 3.16 8.36 0.22
C THR A 46 2.16 9.02 -0.72
N PHE A 47 0.93 9.21 -0.25
CA PHE A 47 -0.11 9.88 -1.00
C PHE A 47 0.01 11.40 -0.79
N ASN A 48 0.01 12.16 -1.89
CA ASN A 48 -0.15 13.60 -1.86
C ASN A 48 -1.57 13.91 -2.34
N MET A 49 -2.52 13.90 -1.42
CA MET A 49 -3.93 14.14 -1.76
C MET A 49 -4.20 15.63 -1.90
N VAL A 50 -4.88 16.01 -2.98
CA VAL A 50 -5.38 17.38 -3.20
C VAL A 50 -6.88 17.28 -3.43
N GLU A 51 -7.67 17.97 -2.60
CA GLU A 51 -9.10 18.08 -2.82
C GLU A 51 -9.37 19.15 -3.89
N ILE A 52 -9.96 18.74 -5.01
CA ILE A 52 -10.36 19.66 -6.06
C ILE A 52 -11.84 19.98 -5.87
N PRO A 53 -12.24 21.26 -5.69
CA PRO A 53 -13.64 21.63 -5.57
C PRO A 53 -14.41 21.15 -6.80
N LYS A 54 -15.56 20.51 -6.60
CA LYS A 54 -16.48 20.21 -7.72
C LYS A 54 -16.88 21.54 -8.36
N LYS A 55 -16.55 21.74 -9.64
CA LYS A 55 -17.19 22.80 -10.43
C LYS A 55 -18.67 22.48 -10.48
N TYR A 56 -19.49 23.35 -9.91
CA TYR A 56 -20.93 23.36 -10.17
C TYR A 56 -21.10 23.56 -11.68
N LEU A 57 -21.48 22.49 -12.38
CA LEU A 57 -21.91 22.51 -13.78
C LEU A 57 -23.31 23.12 -13.87
#